data_AF-B1FS97-F1
#
_entry.id   AF-B1FS97-F1
#
_cell.length_a   1.000
_cell.length_b   1.000
_cell.length_c   1.000
_cell.angle_alpha   90.00
_cell.angle_beta   90.00
_cell.angle_gamma   90.00
#
_symmetry.space_group_name_H-M   'P 1'
#
loop_
_entity.id
_entity.type
_entity.pdbx_description
1 polymer ?
#
loop_
_entity_poly.entity_id
_entity_poly.type
_entity_poly.pdbx_seq_one_letter_code
_entity_poly.pdbx_strand_id
1 'polypeptide(L)'
;MGQQEILSQKTALQIAGKTQIVARLMVEELAFYGIRNVNDVATSLNGYDQTAYPEGSDWSFTRFYLPQAFDAGYRLADDANVMWQAFEDAHHRASLPGQLEIPMESFVRAAEIVLKDSELKDAPGYCPDAALWAHAVHHSGYVQSRHATGRVLATA
;
A
#
# COMPACT_ATOMS: atom_id res chain seq x y z
N MET A 1 -17.41 -0.84 6.57
CA MET A 1 -18.62 -0.07 6.93
C MET A 1 -18.27 1.41 6.94
N GLY A 2 -18.27 2.08 5.78
CA GLY A 2 -17.92 3.50 5.70
C GLY A 2 -18.41 4.18 4.41
N GLN A 3 -18.42 3.43 3.31
CA GLN A 3 -18.84 3.96 2.00
C GLN A 3 -20.35 4.20 1.87
N GLN A 4 -21.18 3.35 2.48
CA GLN A 4 -22.65 3.54 2.51
C GLN A 4 -23.08 4.71 3.40
N GLU A 5 -22.32 5.01 4.46
CA GLU A 5 -22.60 6.11 5.38
C GLU A 5 -22.22 7.47 4.77
N ILE A 6 -21.20 7.49 3.92
CA ILE A 6 -20.84 8.65 3.09
C ILE A 6 -21.92 8.93 2.04
N LEU A 7 -22.48 7.89 1.41
CA LEU A 7 -23.54 8.03 0.39
C LEU A 7 -24.86 8.55 0.98
N SER A 8 -25.24 8.11 2.19
CA SER A 8 -26.45 8.59 2.86
C SER A 8 -26.32 10.06 3.30
N GLN A 9 -25.13 10.47 3.79
CA GLN A 9 -24.84 11.86 4.14
C GLN A 9 -24.79 12.78 2.91
N LYS A 10 -24.25 12.30 1.78
CA LYS A 10 -24.24 13.03 0.49
C LYS A 10 -25.66 13.35 0.01
N THR A 11 -26.57 12.39 0.11
CA THR A 11 -27.97 12.55 -0.30
C THR A 11 -28.70 13.56 0.60
N ALA A 12 -28.45 13.52 1.92
CA ALA A 12 -29.03 14.46 2.87
C ALA A 12 -28.55 15.92 2.65
N LEU A 13 -27.29 16.11 2.23
CA LEU A 13 -26.71 17.43 1.99
C LEU A 13 -27.13 18.04 0.64
N GLN A 14 -27.37 17.22 -0.38
CA GLN A 14 -27.92 17.68 -1.67
C GLN A 14 -29.36 18.17 -1.55
N ILE A 15 -30.18 17.51 -0.71
CA ILE A 15 -31.56 17.93 -0.45
C ILE A 15 -31.62 19.26 0.33
N ALA A 16 -30.59 19.59 1.11
CA ALA A 16 -30.52 20.79 1.94
C ALA A 16 -30.07 22.08 1.19
N GLY A 17 -29.90 22.04 -0.14
CA GLY A 17 -29.67 23.25 -0.96
C GLY A 17 -28.34 23.98 -0.71
N LYS A 18 -27.34 23.33 -0.10
CA LYS A 18 -26.01 23.91 0.16
C LYS A 18 -24.99 23.59 -0.94
N THR A 19 -25.29 24.02 -2.16
CA THR A 19 -24.48 23.78 -3.38
C THR A 19 -23.04 24.33 -3.29
N GLN A 20 -22.79 25.27 -2.37
CA GLN A 20 -21.49 25.94 -2.19
C GLN A 20 -20.46 25.11 -1.38
N ILE A 21 -20.89 24.12 -0.61
CA ILE A 21 -19.99 23.29 0.22
C ILE A 21 -19.51 22.07 -0.56
N VAL A 22 -20.40 21.45 -1.35
CA VAL A 22 -20.07 20.30 -2.21
C VAL A 22 -19.01 20.68 -3.25
N ALA A 23 -19.12 21.87 -3.85
CA ALA A 23 -18.15 22.40 -4.82
C ALA A 23 -16.83 22.92 -4.20
N ARG A 24 -16.61 22.82 -2.89
CA ARG A 24 -15.31 23.13 -2.26
C ARG A 24 -14.67 21.94 -1.55
N LEU A 25 -15.46 20.95 -1.15
CA LEU A 25 -15.00 19.77 -0.42
C LEU A 25 -15.12 18.45 -1.20
N MET A 26 -15.85 18.42 -2.33
CA MET A 26 -16.09 17.24 -3.16
C MET A 26 -15.89 17.55 -4.66
N VAL A 27 -14.92 18.40 -5.01
CA VAL A 27 -14.63 18.74 -6.43
C VAL A 27 -13.88 17.63 -7.14
N GLU A 28 -13.03 16.91 -6.43
CA GLU A 28 -12.37 15.74 -6.98
C GLU A 28 -12.78 14.54 -6.14
N GLU A 29 -13.82 13.83 -6.61
CA GLU A 29 -13.95 12.41 -6.35
C GLU A 29 -12.77 11.70 -7.04
N LEU A 30 -11.54 11.93 -6.57
CA LEU A 30 -10.42 11.05 -6.83
C LEU A 30 -10.81 9.74 -6.17
N ALA A 31 -11.40 8.83 -6.96
CA ALA A 31 -11.60 7.47 -6.52
C ALA A 31 -10.25 6.98 -6.00
N PHE A 32 -10.20 6.63 -4.72
CA PHE A 32 -9.00 6.07 -4.10
C PHE A 32 -8.75 4.72 -4.76
N TYR A 33 -7.87 4.75 -5.76
CA TYR A 33 -7.40 3.55 -6.41
C TYR A 33 -6.23 2.98 -5.60
N GLY A 34 -6.14 1.65 -5.56
CA GLY A 34 -4.91 0.99 -5.13
C GLY A 34 -3.76 1.25 -6.10
N ILE A 35 -2.60 0.71 -5.77
CA ILE A 35 -1.40 0.76 -6.62
C ILE A 35 -1.63 -0.14 -7.84
N ARG A 36 -1.40 0.39 -9.04
CA ARG A 36 -1.72 -0.27 -10.32
C ARG A 36 -0.51 -0.53 -11.21
N ASN A 37 0.65 -0.01 -10.84
CA ASN A 37 1.87 -0.23 -11.59
C ASN A 37 3.09 -0.15 -10.66
N VAL A 38 4.22 -0.63 -11.15
CA VAL A 38 5.47 -0.67 -10.37
C VAL A 38 6.03 0.72 -10.05
N ASN A 39 5.75 1.76 -10.85
CA ASN A 39 6.20 3.11 -10.53
C ASN A 39 5.45 3.68 -9.32
N ASP A 40 4.17 3.33 -9.15
CA ASP A 40 3.41 3.70 -7.95
C ASP A 40 3.98 2.99 -6.71
N VAL A 41 4.40 1.73 -6.85
CA VAL A 41 5.10 0.97 -5.78
C VAL A 41 6.40 1.68 -5.42
N ALA A 42 7.26 1.97 -6.41
CA ALA A 42 8.54 2.65 -6.19
C ALA A 42 8.35 4.02 -5.54
N THR A 43 7.38 4.80 -6.00
CA THR A 43 7.05 6.11 -5.43
C THR A 43 6.60 5.99 -3.98
N SER A 44 5.76 5.00 -3.68
CA SER A 44 5.24 4.76 -2.34
C SER A 44 6.35 4.26 -1.39
N LEU A 45 7.21 3.35 -1.84
CA LEU A 45 8.36 2.84 -1.07
C LEU A 45 9.43 3.92 -0.85
N ASN A 46 9.68 4.76 -1.85
CA ASN A 46 10.57 5.92 -1.70
C ASN A 46 10.09 6.89 -0.62
N GLY A 47 8.78 6.94 -0.34
CA GLY A 47 8.24 7.65 0.83
C GLY A 47 8.86 7.16 2.15
N TYR A 48 9.09 5.86 2.31
CA TYR A 48 9.74 5.30 3.50
C TYR A 48 11.22 5.65 3.59
N ASP A 49 11.89 5.75 2.43
CA ASP A 49 13.32 6.11 2.35
C ASP A 49 13.58 7.59 2.64
N GLN A 50 12.59 8.47 2.45
CA GLN A 50 12.72 9.92 2.60
C GLN A 50 12.03 10.49 3.84
N THR A 51 10.97 9.86 4.33
CA THR A 51 10.19 10.40 5.45
C THR A 51 10.95 10.25 6.75
N ALA A 52 11.19 11.37 7.42
CA ALA A 52 11.81 11.44 8.73
C ALA A 52 10.97 10.70 9.79
N TYR A 53 11.60 9.79 10.53
CA TYR A 53 11.00 9.00 11.59
C TYR A 53 12.06 8.61 12.64
N PRO A 54 11.88 8.95 13.94
CA PRO A 54 10.78 9.75 14.51
C PRO A 54 10.75 11.21 14.03
N GLU A 55 9.62 11.89 14.17
CA GLU A 55 9.47 13.29 13.76
C GLU A 55 10.56 14.19 14.38
N GLY A 56 11.19 15.02 13.53
CA GLY A 56 12.29 15.90 13.96
C GLY A 56 13.67 15.22 14.03
N SER A 57 13.78 13.97 13.57
CA SER A 57 15.08 13.29 13.37
C SER A 57 15.52 13.31 11.90
N ASP A 58 16.81 13.09 11.66
CA ASP A 58 17.37 12.91 10.30
C ASP A 58 17.30 11.44 9.83
N TRP A 59 16.51 10.61 10.49
CA TRP A 59 16.42 9.18 10.21
C TRP A 59 15.21 8.93 9.33
N SER A 60 15.37 8.20 8.24
CA SER A 60 14.23 7.73 7.46
C SER A 60 13.61 6.48 8.08
N PHE A 61 12.38 6.17 7.71
CA PHE A 61 11.72 4.95 8.17
C PHE A 61 12.52 3.70 7.81
N THR A 62 13.02 3.59 6.57
CA THR A 62 13.88 2.47 6.15
C THR A 62 15.16 2.40 6.99
N ARG A 63 15.82 3.54 7.24
CA ARG A 63 17.05 3.59 8.05
C ARG A 63 16.82 3.20 9.50
N PHE A 64 15.64 3.49 10.05
CA PHE A 64 15.28 3.11 11.42
C PHE A 64 15.28 1.59 11.61
N TYR A 65 14.74 0.83 10.64
CA TYR A 65 14.72 -0.64 10.70
C TYR A 65 16.02 -1.30 10.21
N LEU A 66 16.68 -0.70 9.21
CA LEU A 66 17.84 -1.28 8.54
C LEU A 66 19.01 -0.27 8.49
N PRO A 67 19.55 0.15 9.64
CA PRO A 67 20.57 1.19 9.67
C PRO A 67 21.84 0.78 8.94
N GLN A 68 22.31 -0.46 9.09
CA GLN A 68 23.56 -0.90 8.46
C GLN A 68 23.39 -1.08 6.94
N ALA A 69 22.28 -1.69 6.50
CA ALA A 69 22.02 -1.84 5.07
C ALA A 69 21.81 -0.47 4.40
N PHE A 70 21.04 0.42 5.03
CA PHE A 70 20.74 1.75 4.49
C PHE A 70 22.00 2.63 4.37
N ASP A 71 22.87 2.61 5.39
CA ASP A 71 24.14 3.32 5.38
C ASP A 71 25.13 2.70 4.36
N ALA A 72 24.98 1.40 4.03
CA ALA A 72 25.69 0.74 2.93
C ALA A 72 25.09 1.03 1.53
N GLY A 73 24.00 1.79 1.44
CA GLY A 73 23.41 2.26 0.18
C GLY A 73 22.09 1.59 -0.20
N TYR A 74 21.55 0.67 0.60
CA TYR A 74 20.25 0.04 0.34
C TYR A 74 19.11 1.06 0.43
N ARG A 75 18.17 1.00 -0.51
CA ARG A 75 16.92 1.76 -0.50
C ARG A 75 15.75 0.80 -0.69
N LEU A 76 14.68 1.00 0.09
CA LEU A 76 13.50 0.15 -0.02
C LEU A 76 12.81 0.30 -1.38
N ALA A 77 12.92 1.48 -2.01
CA ALA A 77 12.41 1.72 -3.36
C ALA A 77 13.03 0.80 -4.42
N ASP A 78 14.24 0.29 -4.22
CA ASP A 78 14.91 -0.62 -5.16
C ASP A 78 14.19 -1.97 -5.26
N ASP A 79 13.46 -2.36 -4.21
CA ASP A 79 12.67 -3.59 -4.13
C ASP A 79 11.29 -3.49 -4.80
N ALA A 80 10.94 -2.35 -5.39
CA ALA A 80 9.61 -2.12 -5.96
C ALA A 80 9.20 -3.19 -7.00
N ASN A 81 10.14 -3.59 -7.87
CA ASN A 81 9.88 -4.66 -8.84
C ASN A 81 9.61 -6.00 -8.16
N VAL A 82 10.36 -6.33 -7.11
CA VAL A 82 10.23 -7.59 -6.37
C VAL A 82 8.89 -7.65 -5.64
N MET A 83 8.51 -6.55 -4.98
CA MET A 83 7.21 -6.42 -4.34
C MET A 83 6.07 -6.55 -5.35
N TRP A 84 6.14 -5.84 -6.49
CA TRP A 84 5.13 -5.91 -7.54
C TRP A 84 4.95 -7.33 -8.08
N GLN A 85 6.05 -8.01 -8.40
CA GLN A 85 6.04 -9.40 -8.86
C GLN A 85 5.42 -10.35 -7.82
N ALA A 86 5.72 -10.16 -6.54
CA ALA A 86 5.12 -10.97 -5.48
C ALA A 86 3.58 -10.80 -5.41
N PHE A 87 3.07 -9.60 -5.64
CA PHE A 87 1.62 -9.36 -5.76
C PHE A 87 1.02 -9.93 -7.04
N GLU A 88 1.71 -9.83 -8.19
CA GLU A 88 1.29 -10.45 -9.44
C GLU A 88 1.19 -11.97 -9.30
N ASP A 89 2.21 -12.60 -8.71
CA ASP A 89 2.23 -14.03 -8.45
C ASP A 89 1.11 -14.47 -7.50
N ALA A 90 0.87 -13.71 -6.43
CA ALA A 90 -0.25 -13.95 -5.53
C ALA A 90 -1.61 -13.81 -6.23
N HIS A 91 -1.73 -12.82 -7.12
CA HIS A 91 -2.94 -12.58 -7.91
C HIS A 91 -3.24 -13.72 -8.87
N HIS A 92 -2.25 -14.15 -9.63
CA HIS A 92 -2.37 -15.27 -10.57
C HIS A 92 -2.61 -16.60 -9.86
N ARG A 93 -1.91 -16.86 -8.75
CA ARG A 93 -2.07 -18.09 -7.97
C ARG A 93 -3.47 -18.24 -7.38
N ALA A 94 -4.09 -17.13 -6.98
CA ALA A 94 -5.46 -17.11 -6.47
C ALA A 94 -6.51 -17.01 -7.58
N SER A 95 -6.11 -17.00 -8.86
CA SER A 95 -6.99 -16.85 -10.03
C SER A 95 -7.97 -15.69 -9.89
N LEU A 96 -7.48 -14.55 -9.37
CA LEU A 96 -8.31 -13.39 -9.11
C LEU A 96 -8.76 -12.74 -10.43
N PRO A 97 -10.00 -12.23 -10.50
CA PRO A 97 -10.47 -11.54 -11.69
C PRO A 97 -9.94 -10.09 -11.76
N GLY A 98 -9.85 -9.60 -12.98
CA GLY A 98 -9.49 -8.21 -13.30
C GLY A 98 -7.97 -7.97 -13.38
N GLN A 99 -7.60 -6.70 -13.53
CA GLN A 99 -6.20 -6.29 -13.46
C GLN A 99 -5.72 -6.25 -12.00
N LEU A 100 -4.40 -6.40 -11.81
CA LEU A 100 -3.77 -6.22 -10.51
C LEU A 100 -3.96 -4.78 -10.04
N GLU A 101 -4.66 -4.64 -8.92
CA GLU A 101 -4.73 -3.41 -8.14
C GLU A 101 -4.47 -3.79 -6.68
N ILE A 102 -3.40 -3.25 -6.11
CA ILE A 102 -2.97 -3.53 -4.74
C ILE A 102 -3.62 -2.51 -3.80
N PRO A 103 -4.53 -2.91 -2.90
CA PRO A 103 -5.07 -2.00 -1.91
C PRO A 103 -3.96 -1.43 -1.02
N MET A 104 -4.03 -0.13 -0.70
CA MET A 104 -3.00 0.53 0.12
C MET A 104 -2.77 -0.16 1.47
N GLU A 105 -3.81 -0.70 2.10
CA GLU A 105 -3.67 -1.47 3.34
C GLU A 105 -2.78 -2.71 3.17
N SER A 106 -2.98 -3.47 2.09
CA SER A 106 -2.17 -4.66 1.78
C SER A 106 -0.73 -4.27 1.42
N PHE A 107 -0.55 -3.17 0.70
CA PHE A 107 0.78 -2.62 0.39
C PHE A 107 1.55 -2.27 1.67
N VAL A 108 0.96 -1.44 2.54
CA VAL A 108 1.59 -1.00 3.79
C VAL A 108 1.90 -2.19 4.69
N ARG A 109 0.95 -3.12 4.85
CA ARG A 109 1.17 -4.32 5.67
C ARG A 109 2.29 -5.20 5.13
N ALA A 110 2.42 -5.36 3.82
CA ALA A 110 3.53 -6.11 3.23
C ALA A 110 4.87 -5.42 3.52
N ALA A 111 4.97 -4.10 3.31
CA ALA A 111 6.19 -3.34 3.62
C ALA A 111 6.57 -3.42 5.11
N GLU A 112 5.59 -3.32 6.02
CA GLU A 112 5.82 -3.45 7.46
C GLU A 112 6.34 -4.83 7.86
N ILE A 113 5.80 -5.91 7.28
CA ILE A 113 6.26 -7.28 7.55
C ILE A 113 7.71 -7.43 7.11
N VAL A 114 8.04 -6.98 5.90
CA VAL A 114 9.42 -7.02 5.39
C VAL A 114 10.36 -6.26 6.32
N LEU A 115 10.05 -5.01 6.65
CA LEU A 115 10.92 -4.19 7.50
C LEU A 115 11.16 -4.81 8.88
N LYS A 116 10.11 -5.34 9.53
CA LYS A 116 10.21 -6.00 10.84
C LYS A 116 11.01 -7.30 10.78
N ASP A 117 10.77 -8.13 9.77
CA ASP A 117 11.49 -9.40 9.63
C ASP A 117 12.96 -9.19 9.19
N SER A 118 13.22 -8.11 8.46
CA SER A 118 14.55 -7.69 8.02
C SER A 118 15.37 -7.06 9.14
N GLU A 119 14.76 -6.39 10.12
CA GLU A 119 15.45 -5.80 11.28
C GLU A 119 16.36 -6.81 12.00
N LEU A 120 15.90 -8.06 12.11
CA LEU A 120 16.67 -9.16 12.73
C LEU A 120 17.87 -9.64 11.91
N LYS A 121 17.98 -9.21 10.66
CA LYS A 121 18.98 -9.63 9.67
C LYS A 121 19.83 -8.46 9.16
N ASP A 122 19.67 -7.27 9.75
CA ASP A 122 20.37 -6.06 9.30
C ASP A 122 21.89 -6.26 9.32
N ALA A 123 22.48 -6.06 8.15
CA ALA A 123 23.90 -6.16 7.90
C ALA A 123 24.27 -5.31 6.69
N PRO A 124 25.53 -4.86 6.56
CA PRO A 124 25.98 -4.18 5.34
C PRO A 124 25.77 -5.07 4.11
N GLY A 125 25.07 -4.55 3.10
CA GLY A 125 24.74 -5.29 1.88
C GLY A 125 23.56 -6.27 2.00
N TYR A 126 22.85 -6.27 3.14
CA TYR A 126 21.59 -6.99 3.26
C TYR A 126 20.53 -6.36 2.35
N CYS A 127 19.79 -7.22 1.63
CA CYS A 127 18.56 -6.85 0.93
C CYS A 127 17.50 -7.94 1.19
N PRO A 128 16.23 -7.56 1.37
CA PRO A 128 15.12 -8.52 1.38
C PRO A 128 15.09 -9.33 0.09
N ASP A 129 15.00 -10.66 0.21
CA ASP A 129 14.87 -11.52 -0.96
C ASP A 129 13.41 -11.66 -1.42
N ALA A 130 13.22 -12.20 -2.62
CA ALA A 130 11.89 -12.43 -3.18
C ALA A 130 11.03 -13.38 -2.31
N ALA A 131 11.65 -14.28 -1.55
CA ALA A 131 10.92 -15.20 -0.68
C ALA A 131 10.30 -14.47 0.52
N LEU A 132 11.03 -13.50 1.10
CA LEU A 132 10.51 -12.64 2.16
C LEU A 132 9.38 -11.74 1.66
N TRP A 133 9.50 -11.17 0.46
CA TRP A 133 8.43 -10.40 -0.16
C TRP A 133 7.19 -11.26 -0.44
N ALA A 134 7.36 -12.48 -0.97
CA ALA A 134 6.25 -13.41 -1.18
C ALA A 134 5.56 -13.79 0.15
N HIS A 135 6.34 -14.01 1.21
CA HIS A 135 5.82 -14.24 2.56
C HIS A 135 5.01 -13.04 3.08
N ALA A 136 5.53 -11.83 2.92
CA ALA A 136 4.86 -10.60 3.34
C ALA A 136 3.56 -10.36 2.58
N VAL A 137 3.56 -10.55 1.25
CA VAL A 137 2.35 -10.44 0.41
C VAL A 137 1.28 -11.45 0.84
N HIS A 138 1.67 -12.69 1.10
CA HIS A 138 0.73 -13.72 1.59
C HIS A 138 0.05 -13.30 2.91
N HIS A 139 0.81 -12.70 3.83
CA HIS A 139 0.31 -12.27 5.14
C HIS A 139 -0.28 -10.85 5.15
N SER A 140 -0.22 -10.13 4.03
CA SER A 140 -0.77 -8.77 3.89
C SER A 140 -2.31 -8.70 3.86
N GLY A 141 -2.99 -9.84 3.69
CA GLY A 141 -4.44 -9.89 3.53
C GLY A 141 -4.92 -9.58 2.11
N TYR A 142 -4.01 -9.46 1.13
CA TYR A 142 -4.31 -9.09 -0.25
C TYR A 142 -5.38 -9.97 -0.90
N VAL A 143 -5.19 -11.29 -0.86
CA VAL A 143 -6.10 -12.25 -1.52
C VAL A 143 -7.49 -12.21 -0.89
N GLN A 144 -7.56 -12.13 0.45
CA GLN A 144 -8.81 -12.04 1.20
C GLN A 144 -9.56 -10.74 0.87
N SER A 145 -8.84 -9.62 0.80
CA SER A 145 -9.39 -8.32 0.41
C SER A 145 -9.99 -8.37 -1.00
N ARG A 146 -9.27 -8.92 -1.98
CA ARG A 146 -9.76 -9.06 -3.37
C ARG A 146 -10.98 -9.97 -3.49
N HIS A 147 -11.04 -11.07 -2.75
CA HIS A 147 -12.24 -11.90 -2.72
C HIS A 147 -13.46 -11.19 -2.10
N ALA A 148 -13.25 -10.37 -1.06
CA ALA A 148 -14.33 -9.59 -0.47
C ALA A 148 -14.87 -8.55 -1.46
N THR A 149 -14.00 -7.79 -2.12
CA THR A 149 -14.42 -6.78 -3.12
C THR A 149 -15.04 -7.40 -4.36
N GLY A 150 -14.52 -8.53 -4.85
CA GLY A 150 -15.09 -9.25 -5.99
C GLY A 150 -16.50 -9.77 -5.72
N ARG A 151 -16.82 -10.17 -4.48
CA ARG A 151 -18.18 -10.57 -4.08
C ARG A 151 -19.15 -9.39 -4.04
N VAL A 152 -18.71 -8.24 -3.51
CA VAL A 152 -19.54 -7.04 -3.42
C VAL A 152 -19.98 -6.55 -4.80
N LEU A 153 -19.07 -6.56 -5.78
CA LEU A 153 -19.37 -6.15 -7.17
C LEU A 153 -20.26 -7.15 -7.92
N ALA A 154 -20.25 -8.44 -7.56
CA ALA A 154 -21.14 -9.44 -8.16
C ALA A 154 -22.57 -9.42 -7.59
N THR A 155 -22.76 -8.78 -6.43
CA THR A 155 -24.05 -8.66 -5.74
C THR A 155 -24.73 -7.30 -5.91
N ALA A 156 -24.09 -6.37 -6.62
CA ALA A 156 -24.60 -5.03 -6.93
C ALA A 156 -25.14 -4.98 -8.37
#